data_AF-W9UWG1-F1
#
_entry.id   AF-W9UWG1-F1
#
_cell.length_a   1.000
_cell.length_b   1.000
_cell.length_c   1.000
_cell.angle_alpha   90.00
_cell.angle_beta   90.00
_cell.angle_gamma   90.00
#
_symmetry.space_group_name_H-M   'P 1'
#
loop_
_entity.id
_entity.type
_entity.pdbx_description
1 polymer ?
#
loop_
_entity_poly.entity_id
_entity_poly.type
_entity_poly.pdbx_seq_one_letter_code
_entity_poly.pdbx_strand_id
1 'polypeptide(L)'
;MSTGDHNQDYRSENGFPGHELRMERESKHLTLSQVATDLHLMPKVIAAIESSKPQTFHNPVFMRGYIRNYANYLGLDAKKYTVAFERLGTVNLAPPVIKSTNSVKQRDPFKVPFARGVSWLFVLTMLGVIFWWSQEQYRVVPSDASSLTATMTDIASESERLIDEGFLAPDA
;
A
#
# COMPACT_ATOMS: atom_id res chain seq x y z
N MET A 1 37.69 49.58 -12.53
CA MET A 1 36.35 48.96 -12.60
C MET A 1 36.57 47.46 -12.83
N SER A 2 36.30 46.64 -11.82
CA SER A 2 36.66 45.22 -11.77
C SER A 2 35.73 44.41 -12.66
N THR A 3 36.25 43.84 -13.75
CA THR A 3 35.57 42.80 -14.52
C THR A 3 35.48 41.57 -13.62
N GLY A 4 34.28 41.29 -13.13
CA GLY A 4 33.98 40.08 -12.36
C GLY A 4 34.32 38.87 -13.21
N ASP A 5 35.35 38.15 -12.79
CA ASP A 5 35.73 36.83 -13.26
C ASP A 5 34.51 35.89 -13.10
N HIS A 6 33.74 35.72 -14.17
CA HIS A 6 32.78 34.64 -14.28
C HIS A 6 33.54 33.33 -14.51
N ASN A 7 34.29 32.92 -13.49
CA ASN A 7 34.82 31.58 -13.34
C ASN A 7 33.66 30.65 -12.98
N GLN A 8 32.70 30.53 -13.91
CA GLN A 8 31.85 29.37 -13.97
C GLN A 8 32.73 28.25 -14.50
N ASP A 9 33.46 27.63 -13.56
CA ASP A 9 34.02 26.31 -13.74
C ASP A 9 32.99 25.46 -14.48
N TYR A 10 33.34 25.06 -15.70
CA TYR A 10 32.56 24.17 -16.55
C TYR A 10 32.31 22.87 -15.76
N ARG A 11 31.23 22.83 -14.99
CA ARG A 11 30.78 21.67 -14.21
C ARG A 11 30.34 20.60 -15.20
N SER A 12 31.28 19.75 -15.58
CA SER A 12 31.07 18.38 -16.07
C SER A 12 29.65 18.11 -16.62
N GLU A 13 29.32 18.65 -17.80
CA GLU A 13 28.09 18.29 -18.53
C GLU A 13 28.02 16.77 -18.82
N ASN A 14 29.15 16.06 -18.70
CA ASN A 14 29.29 14.62 -18.92
C ASN A 14 29.71 13.80 -17.67
N GLY A 15 29.71 14.38 -16.47
CA GLY A 15 30.22 13.72 -15.26
C GLY A 15 29.15 13.30 -14.25
N PHE A 16 29.48 12.35 -13.37
CA PHE A 16 28.61 11.99 -12.24
C PHE A 16 28.67 13.07 -11.16
N PRO A 17 27.54 13.66 -10.72
CA PRO A 17 27.53 14.80 -9.80
C PRO A 17 27.69 14.37 -8.33
N GLY A 18 28.82 13.75 -7.98
CA GLY A 18 29.08 13.25 -6.62
C GLY A 18 29.11 14.33 -5.53
N HIS A 19 29.52 15.56 -5.91
CA HIS A 19 29.53 16.70 -5.00
C HIS A 19 28.14 17.07 -4.48
N GLU A 20 27.07 16.89 -5.27
CA GLU A 20 25.71 17.17 -4.81
C GLU A 20 25.28 16.24 -3.66
N LEU A 21 25.60 14.96 -3.77
CA LEU A 21 25.32 13.97 -2.72
C LEU A 21 26.08 14.32 -1.43
N ARG A 22 27.33 14.78 -1.56
CA ARG A 22 28.12 15.25 -0.44
C ARG A 22 27.50 16.47 0.25
N MET A 23 27.11 17.48 -0.52
CA MET A 23 26.47 18.68 0.02
C MET A 23 25.19 18.34 0.79
N GLU A 24 24.36 17.45 0.24
CA GLU A 24 23.11 17.03 0.89
C GLU A 24 23.36 16.19 2.16
N ARG A 25 24.43 15.38 2.19
CA ARG A 25 24.84 14.71 3.42
C ARG A 25 25.26 15.70 4.50
N GLU A 26 26.09 16.68 4.11
CA GLU A 26 26.62 17.70 5.02
C GLU A 26 25.52 18.65 5.52
N SER A 27 24.53 18.98 4.69
CA SER A 27 23.35 19.79 5.10
C SER A 27 22.50 19.10 6.16
N LYS A 28 22.48 17.77 6.18
CA LYS A 28 21.83 16.96 7.21
C LYS A 28 22.73 16.66 8.41
N HIS A 29 23.93 17.23 8.48
CA HIS A 29 24.93 17.00 9.52
C HIS A 29 25.33 15.53 9.69
N LEU A 30 25.26 14.74 8.63
CA LEU A 30 25.59 13.32 8.67
C LEU A 30 27.07 13.09 8.36
N THR A 31 27.72 12.25 9.16
CA THR A 31 29.10 11.84 8.86
C THR A 31 29.12 10.75 7.79
N LEU A 32 30.22 10.67 7.04
CA LEU A 32 30.40 9.62 6.04
C LEU A 32 30.31 8.21 6.66
N SER A 33 30.87 8.02 7.85
CA SER A 33 30.81 6.75 8.59
C SER A 33 29.39 6.39 9.04
N GLN A 34 28.58 7.37 9.51
CA GLN A 34 27.17 7.12 9.86
C GLN A 34 26.38 6.64 8.65
N VAL A 35 26.47 7.35 7.53
CA VAL A 35 25.79 6.96 6.29
C VAL A 35 26.23 5.57 5.85
N ALA A 36 27.53 5.27 5.93
CA ALA A 36 28.07 3.97 5.58
C ALA A 36 27.49 2.87 6.47
N THR A 37 27.41 3.09 7.79
CA THR A 37 26.79 2.16 8.74
C THR A 37 25.30 1.95 8.44
N ASP A 38 24.53 3.02 8.27
CA ASP A 38 23.08 2.95 8.03
C ASP A 38 22.75 2.21 6.73
N LEU A 39 23.54 2.45 5.68
CA LEU A 39 23.38 1.81 4.38
C LEU A 39 24.02 0.43 4.29
N HIS A 40 24.70 -0.04 5.35
CA HIS A 40 25.47 -1.28 5.38
C HIS A 40 26.52 -1.34 4.25
N LEU A 41 27.19 -0.21 4.00
CA LEU A 41 28.24 -0.04 3.00
C LEU A 41 29.58 0.25 3.66
N MET A 42 30.68 -0.04 2.96
CA MET A 42 31.99 0.42 3.41
C MET A 42 32.11 1.94 3.24
N PRO A 43 32.72 2.69 4.18
CA PRO A 43 32.97 4.13 4.04
C PRO A 43 33.62 4.51 2.71
N LYS A 44 34.55 3.67 2.22
CA LYS A 44 35.22 3.85 0.93
C LYS A 44 34.26 3.91 -0.27
N VAL A 45 33.11 3.23 -0.21
CA VAL A 45 32.08 3.27 -1.25
C VAL A 45 31.43 4.66 -1.30
N ILE A 46 31.00 5.17 -0.14
CA ILE A 46 30.39 6.51 -0.05
C ILE A 46 31.39 7.58 -0.51
N ALA A 47 32.65 7.47 -0.08
CA ALA A 47 33.71 8.37 -0.52
C ALA A 47 33.95 8.32 -2.05
N ALA A 48 33.89 7.14 -2.66
CA ALA A 48 34.04 6.98 -4.10
C ALA A 48 32.88 7.63 -4.89
N ILE A 49 31.66 7.52 -4.35
CA ILE A 49 30.47 8.18 -4.92
C ILE A 49 30.62 9.71 -4.82
N GLU A 50 30.95 10.24 -3.65
CA GLU A 50 31.08 11.69 -3.42
C GLU A 50 32.24 12.32 -4.21
N SER A 51 33.33 11.59 -4.39
CA SER A 51 34.48 12.04 -5.19
C SER A 51 34.26 11.94 -6.71
N SER A 52 33.05 11.61 -7.15
CA SER A 52 32.68 11.46 -8.57
C SER A 52 33.51 10.41 -9.30
N LYS A 53 34.05 9.42 -8.56
CA LYS A 53 34.83 8.28 -9.07
C LYS A 53 34.19 6.93 -8.70
N PRO A 54 32.88 6.72 -8.93
CA PRO A 54 32.22 5.45 -8.62
C PRO A 54 32.74 4.27 -9.47
N GLN A 55 33.48 4.56 -10.55
CA GLN A 55 34.05 3.61 -11.49
C GLN A 55 35.23 2.80 -10.93
N THR A 56 35.91 3.33 -9.90
CA THR A 56 37.14 2.76 -9.34
C THR A 56 36.87 1.49 -8.51
N PHE A 57 35.61 1.14 -8.27
CA PHE A 57 35.25 -0.02 -7.46
C PHE A 57 35.15 -1.29 -8.31
N HIS A 58 35.79 -2.38 -7.88
CA HIS A 58 35.94 -3.64 -8.62
C HIS A 58 34.63 -4.29 -9.10
N ASN A 59 33.48 -3.94 -8.51
CA ASN A 59 32.19 -4.49 -8.92
C ASN A 59 31.20 -3.37 -9.33
N PRO A 60 31.24 -2.93 -10.60
CA PRO A 60 30.37 -1.86 -11.09
C PRO A 60 28.88 -2.25 -11.11
N VAL A 61 28.56 -3.55 -11.12
CA VAL A 61 27.17 -4.06 -11.11
C VAL A 61 26.45 -3.64 -9.83
N PHE A 62 27.13 -3.65 -8.69
CA PHE A 62 26.54 -3.23 -7.41
C PHE A 62 26.55 -1.71 -7.20
N MET A 63 27.47 -0.99 -7.86
CA MET A 63 27.61 0.46 -7.70
C MET A 63 26.33 1.23 -8.04
N ARG A 64 25.61 0.80 -9.08
CA ARG A 64 24.29 1.36 -9.44
C ARG A 64 23.29 1.26 -8.28
N GLY A 65 23.28 0.11 -7.59
CA GLY A 65 22.42 -0.12 -6.43
C GLY A 65 22.82 0.76 -5.25
N TYR A 66 24.11 0.91 -5.00
CA TYR A 66 24.64 1.76 -3.92
C TYR A 66 24.29 3.23 -4.13
N ILE A 67 24.47 3.75 -5.36
CA ILE A 67 24.11 5.12 -5.73
C ILE A 67 22.60 5.36 -5.51
N ARG A 68 21.75 4.41 -5.94
CA ARG A 68 20.30 4.49 -5.74
C ARG A 68 19.95 4.54 -4.26
N ASN A 69 20.51 3.64 -3.45
CA ASN A 69 20.22 3.56 -2.03
C ASN A 69 20.66 4.84 -1.30
N TYR A 70 21.85 5.35 -1.64
CA TYR A 70 22.37 6.57 -1.03
C TYR A 70 21.53 7.81 -1.37
N ALA A 71 21.18 7.99 -2.65
CA ALA A 71 20.33 9.10 -3.05
C ALA A 71 18.94 9.05 -2.37
N ASN A 72 18.33 7.87 -2.28
CA ASN A 72 17.06 7.68 -1.57
C ASN A 72 17.17 8.00 -0.08
N TYR A 73 18.25 7.56 0.57
CA TYR A 73 18.51 7.84 1.98
C TYR A 73 18.66 9.34 2.26
N LEU A 74 19.24 10.09 1.32
CA LEU A 74 19.32 11.55 1.39
C LEU A 74 18.01 12.25 0.99
N GLY A 75 16.99 11.53 0.51
CA GLY A 75 15.73 12.11 0.04
C GLY A 75 15.85 12.80 -1.33
N LEU A 76 16.85 12.44 -2.12
CA LEU A 76 17.09 12.98 -3.47
C LEU A 76 16.50 12.08 -4.57
N ASP A 77 16.35 12.62 -5.78
CA ASP A 77 15.94 11.83 -6.94
C ASP A 77 17.04 10.84 -7.37
N ALA A 78 16.92 9.59 -6.92
CA ALA A 78 17.85 8.52 -7.28
C ALA A 78 17.93 8.25 -8.79
N LYS A 79 16.90 8.57 -9.58
CA LYS A 79 16.92 8.37 -11.03
C LYS A 79 17.94 9.30 -11.68
N LYS A 80 18.02 10.57 -11.26
CA LYS A 80 19.05 11.53 -11.71
C LYS A 80 20.46 10.96 -11.59
N TYR A 81 20.82 10.46 -10.42
CA TYR A 81 22.18 9.97 -10.14
C TYR A 81 22.48 8.63 -10.83
N THR A 82 21.52 7.70 -10.87
CA THR A 82 21.72 6.42 -11.55
C THR A 82 21.87 6.60 -13.07
N VAL A 83 21.11 7.49 -13.70
CA VAL A 83 21.29 7.85 -15.12
C VAL A 83 22.64 8.52 -15.36
N ALA A 84 23.05 9.45 -14.48
CA ALA A 84 24.37 10.07 -14.59
C ALA A 84 25.52 9.05 -14.47
N PHE A 85 25.36 8.02 -13.63
CA PHE A 85 26.33 6.93 -13.51
C PHE A 85 26.36 6.04 -14.77
N GLU A 86 25.20 5.71 -15.33
CA GLU A 86 25.11 4.91 -16.57
C GLU A 86 25.80 5.62 -17.76
N ARG A 87 25.74 6.95 -17.82
CA ARG A 87 26.43 7.76 -18.84
C ARG A 87 27.96 7.72 -18.76
N LEU A 88 28.54 7.35 -17.60
CA LEU A 88 30.00 7.24 -17.44
C LEU A 88 30.62 6.04 -18.19
N GLY A 89 29.81 5.18 -18.83
CA GLY A 89 30.32 4.08 -19.65
C GLY A 89 30.82 2.87 -18.86
N THR A 90 30.58 2.82 -17.55
CA THR A 90 31.06 1.74 -16.66
C THR A 90 30.33 0.41 -16.77
N VAL A 91 29.26 0.31 -17.57
CA VAL A 91 28.57 -0.97 -17.70
C VAL A 91 28.05 -1.18 -19.12
N ASN A 92 28.85 -1.87 -19.92
CA ASN A 92 28.28 -2.83 -20.87
C ASN A 92 27.54 -3.88 -20.03
N LEU A 93 26.26 -3.61 -19.73
CA LEU A 93 25.30 -4.55 -19.14
C LEU A 93 24.91 -5.63 -20.14
N ALA A 94 25.80 -6.03 -21.05
CA ALA A 94 25.62 -7.29 -21.75
C ALA A 94 25.50 -8.35 -20.64
N PRO A 95 24.35 -9.04 -20.53
CA PRO A 95 24.18 -10.02 -19.48
C PRO A 95 25.36 -10.99 -19.58
N PRO A 96 26.17 -11.19 -18.53
CA PRO A 96 27.03 -12.36 -18.53
C PRO A 96 26.09 -13.54 -18.80
N VAL A 97 26.40 -14.33 -19.82
CA VAL A 97 25.68 -15.57 -20.13
C VAL A 97 25.99 -16.53 -18.98
N ILE A 98 25.34 -16.32 -17.84
CA ILE A 98 25.45 -17.19 -16.68
C ILE A 98 24.50 -18.35 -16.97
N LYS A 99 25.08 -19.52 -17.28
CA LYS A 99 24.36 -20.79 -17.25
C LYS A 99 23.69 -20.90 -15.87
N SER A 100 22.37 -20.93 -15.86
CA SER A 100 21.58 -20.90 -14.64
C SER A 100 21.87 -22.11 -13.77
N THR A 101 22.48 -21.90 -12.62
CA THR A 101 22.21 -22.76 -11.46
C THR A 101 21.68 -21.84 -10.37
N ASN A 102 20.43 -22.10 -9.98
CA ASN A 102 19.64 -21.38 -8.99
C ASN A 102 19.23 -19.96 -9.38
N SER A 103 18.21 -19.91 -10.24
CA SER A 103 17.34 -18.74 -10.45
C SER A 103 16.90 -18.16 -9.11
N VAL A 104 17.52 -17.04 -8.72
CA VAL A 104 16.96 -16.12 -7.74
C VAL A 104 15.61 -15.69 -8.29
N LYS A 105 14.56 -16.21 -7.67
CA LYS A 105 13.16 -15.89 -7.94
C LYS A 105 13.01 -14.38 -8.01
N GLN A 106 12.88 -13.85 -9.23
CA GLN A 106 12.46 -12.48 -9.44
C GLN A 106 11.12 -12.33 -8.72
N ARG A 107 11.06 -11.44 -7.72
CA ARG A 107 9.78 -11.03 -7.15
C ARG A 107 9.09 -10.21 -8.21
N ASP A 108 8.18 -10.84 -8.95
CA ASP A 108 7.28 -10.17 -9.87
C ASP A 108 6.49 -9.09 -9.10
N PRO A 109 6.61 -7.79 -9.43
CA PRO A 109 5.80 -6.74 -8.81
C PRO A 109 4.32 -6.77 -9.26
N PHE A 110 3.94 -7.74 -10.10
CA PHE A 110 2.62 -7.85 -10.73
C PHE A 110 1.68 -8.88 -10.08
N LYS A 111 2.04 -9.50 -8.96
CA LYS A 111 1.16 -10.48 -8.26
C LYS A 111 0.51 -9.89 -7.00
N VAL A 112 -0.29 -8.83 -7.15
CA VAL A 112 -1.31 -8.45 -6.15
C VAL A 112 -2.72 -8.15 -6.72
N PRO A 113 -3.31 -8.97 -7.62
CA PRO A 113 -4.76 -8.90 -7.84
C PRO A 113 -5.57 -10.11 -7.32
N PHE A 114 -4.99 -11.08 -6.60
CA PHE A 114 -5.79 -12.19 -6.02
C PHE A 114 -6.15 -11.96 -4.53
N ALA A 115 -5.25 -11.37 -3.74
CA ALA A 115 -5.49 -11.10 -2.31
C ALA A 115 -6.62 -10.08 -2.07
N ARG A 116 -6.83 -9.14 -3.00
CA ARG A 116 -7.94 -8.17 -2.94
C ARG A 116 -9.30 -8.83 -3.18
N GLY A 117 -9.37 -9.85 -4.04
CA GLY A 117 -10.59 -10.61 -4.31
C GLY A 117 -11.08 -11.39 -3.09
N VAL A 118 -10.16 -12.06 -2.38
CA VAL A 118 -10.50 -12.79 -1.14
C VAL A 118 -10.91 -11.84 -0.02
N SER A 119 -10.25 -10.69 0.10
CA SER A 119 -10.65 -9.65 1.07
C SER A 119 -12.06 -9.10 0.78
N TRP A 120 -12.39 -8.83 -0.48
CA TRP A 120 -13.74 -8.41 -0.86
C TRP A 120 -14.77 -9.50 -0.66
N LEU A 121 -14.45 -10.76 -0.97
CA LEU A 121 -15.33 -11.89 -0.72
C LEU A 121 -15.66 -12.01 0.78
N PHE A 122 -14.67 -11.89 1.65
CA PHE A 122 -14.86 -11.94 3.10
C PHE A 122 -15.76 -10.79 3.60
N VAL A 123 -15.54 -9.57 3.12
CA VAL A 123 -16.37 -8.40 3.46
C VAL A 123 -17.81 -8.60 2.97
N LEU A 124 -18.01 -9.08 1.75
CA LEU A 124 -19.34 -9.34 1.19
C LEU A 124 -20.08 -10.43 1.97
N THR A 125 -19.39 -11.52 2.33
CA THR A 125 -19.96 -12.58 3.16
C THR A 125 -20.37 -12.08 4.54
N MET A 126 -19.52 -11.24 5.17
CA MET A 126 -19.78 -10.71 6.50
C MET A 126 -20.99 -9.76 6.51
N LEU A 127 -21.09 -8.88 5.52
CA LEU A 127 -22.25 -7.98 5.35
C LEU A 127 -23.54 -8.77 5.09
N GLY A 128 -23.48 -9.85 4.32
CA GLY A 128 -24.63 -10.73 4.07
C GLY A 128 -25.17 -11.40 5.33
N VAL A 129 -24.28 -11.92 6.19
CA VAL A 129 -24.68 -12.53 7.48
C VAL A 129 -25.30 -11.50 8.41
N ILE A 130 -24.72 -10.29 8.48
CA ILE A 130 -25.27 -9.19 9.30
C ILE A 130 -26.66 -8.77 8.82
N PHE A 131 -26.85 -8.65 7.50
CA PHE A 131 -28.14 -8.30 6.92
C PHE A 131 -29.19 -9.39 7.19
N TRP A 132 -28.82 -10.66 7.01
CA TRP A 132 -29.70 -11.79 7.29
C TRP A 132 -30.09 -11.87 8.77
N TRP A 133 -29.14 -11.65 9.67
CA TRP A 133 -29.42 -11.59 11.11
C TRP A 133 -30.29 -10.38 11.49
N SER A 134 -30.15 -9.26 10.77
CA SER A 134 -30.97 -8.06 11.01
C SER A 134 -32.45 -8.26 10.62
N GLN A 135 -32.76 -9.07 9.60
CA GLN A 135 -34.16 -9.38 9.23
C GLN A 135 -34.95 -10.03 10.37
N GLU A 136 -34.28 -10.86 11.19
CA GLU A 136 -34.94 -11.48 12.35
C GLU A 136 -35.30 -10.45 13.42
N GLN A 137 -34.49 -9.38 13.57
CA GLN A 137 -34.71 -8.35 14.59
C GLN A 137 -35.76 -7.30 14.19
N TYR A 138 -36.10 -7.16 12.90
CA TYR A 138 -37.15 -6.21 12.45
C TYR A 138 -38.58 -6.74 12.58
N ARG A 139 -38.79 -7.92 13.18
CA ARG A 139 -40.12 -8.46 13.47
C ARG A 139 -40.68 -8.03 14.84
N VAL A 140 -40.22 -6.90 15.39
CA VAL A 140 -40.62 -6.47 16.74
C VAL A 140 -41.36 -5.13 16.69
N VAL A 141 -42.65 -5.22 17.05
CA VAL A 141 -43.64 -4.19 17.49
C VAL A 141 -44.50 -3.52 16.38
N PRO A 142 -45.84 -3.33 16.54
CA PRO A 142 -46.86 -4.04 17.34
C PRO A 142 -48.15 -4.39 16.55
N SER A 143 -48.80 -5.51 16.87
CA SER A 143 -50.17 -5.82 16.43
C SER A 143 -51.15 -5.80 17.62
N ASP A 144 -51.24 -4.65 18.30
CA ASP A 144 -52.30 -4.35 19.27
C ASP A 144 -53.63 -3.99 18.58
N ALA A 145 -53.67 -3.96 17.24
CA ALA A 145 -54.88 -3.76 16.46
C ALA A 145 -55.78 -5.02 16.39
N SER A 146 -55.24 -6.21 16.65
CA SER A 146 -55.97 -7.48 16.48
C SER A 146 -56.82 -7.87 17.69
N SER A 147 -56.47 -7.40 18.89
CA SER A 147 -57.22 -7.70 20.12
C SER A 147 -58.53 -6.91 20.20
N LEU A 148 -58.58 -5.70 19.65
CA LEU A 148 -59.80 -4.87 19.64
C LEU A 148 -60.88 -5.45 18.72
N THR A 149 -60.50 -6.07 17.60
CA THR A 149 -61.45 -6.72 16.68
C THR A 149 -61.96 -8.04 17.25
N ALA A 150 -61.11 -8.82 17.92
CA ALA A 150 -61.49 -10.12 18.48
C ALA A 150 -62.56 -10.00 19.58
N THR A 151 -62.46 -8.99 20.45
CA THR A 151 -63.48 -8.75 21.48
C THR A 151 -64.83 -8.34 20.87
N MET A 152 -64.83 -7.65 19.72
CA MET A 152 -66.06 -7.17 19.10
C MET A 152 -66.83 -8.28 18.37
N THR A 153 -66.13 -9.29 17.83
CA THR A 153 -66.75 -10.46 17.19
C THR A 153 -67.33 -11.44 18.21
N ASP A 154 -66.66 -11.62 19.35
CA ASP A 154 -67.08 -12.56 20.40
C ASP A 154 -68.40 -12.11 21.07
N ILE A 155 -68.53 -10.80 21.32
CA ILE A 155 -69.76 -10.22 21.86
C ILE A 155 -70.94 -10.34 20.87
N ALA A 156 -70.68 -10.20 19.56
CA ALA A 156 -71.71 -10.36 18.55
C ALA A 156 -72.22 -11.82 18.47
N SER A 157 -71.32 -12.81 18.52
CA SER A 157 -71.69 -14.22 18.47
C SER A 157 -72.43 -14.72 19.72
N GLU A 158 -72.10 -14.19 20.90
CA GLU A 158 -72.81 -14.54 22.14
C GLU A 158 -74.27 -14.04 22.09
N SER A 159 -74.50 -12.88 21.46
CA SER A 159 -75.85 -12.30 21.35
C SER A 159 -76.79 -13.09 20.41
N GLU A 160 -76.27 -13.68 19.33
CA GLU A 160 -77.07 -14.55 18.44
C GLU A 160 -77.38 -15.91 19.09
N ARG A 161 -76.43 -16.48 19.84
CA ARG A 161 -76.61 -17.79 20.50
C ARG A 161 -77.68 -17.77 21.58
N LEU A 162 -77.80 -16.68 22.34
CA LEU A 162 -78.85 -16.54 23.35
C LEU A 162 -80.26 -16.38 22.74
N ILE A 163 -80.35 -15.95 21.47
CA ILE A 163 -81.63 -15.86 20.75
C ILE A 163 -82.07 -17.25 20.25
N ASP A 164 -81.13 -18.10 19.83
CA ASP A 164 -81.42 -19.42 19.26
C ASP A 164 -81.69 -20.50 20.35
N GLU A 165 -80.95 -20.47 21.46
CA GLU A 165 -81.12 -21.40 22.59
C GLU A 165 -82.36 -21.13 23.46
N GLY A 166 -83.07 -20.02 23.24
CA GLY A 166 -84.31 -19.69 23.95
C GLY A 166 -85.57 -20.37 23.40
N PHE A 167 -85.50 -21.07 22.25
CA PHE A 167 -86.69 -21.44 21.47
C PHE A 167 -87.09 -22.93 21.45
N LEU A 168 -86.33 -23.87 22.01
CA LEU A 168 -86.82 -25.26 22.17
C LEU A 168 -86.50 -25.84 23.57
N ALA A 169 -87.33 -25.48 24.53
CA ALA A 169 -87.63 -26.30 25.71
C ALA A 169 -88.81 -27.26 25.39
N PRO A 170 -89.16 -28.18 26.30
CA PRO A 170 -88.70 -29.55 26.41
C PRO A 170 -89.81 -30.56 26.02
N ASP A 171 -89.58 -31.82 26.38
CA ASP A 171 -90.52 -32.96 26.46
C ASP A 171 -90.64 -33.81 25.18
N ALA A 172 -90.67 -35.14 25.27
CA ALA A 172 -91.03 -36.03 26.37
C ALA A 172 -90.32 -37.39 26.20
#